data_AF-A0A0F2LJU7-F1
#
_entry.id   AF-A0A0F2LJU7-F1
#
_cell.length_a   1.000
_cell.length_b   1.000
_cell.length_c   1.000
_cell.angle_alpha   90.00
_cell.angle_beta   90.00
_cell.angle_gamma   90.00
#
_symmetry.space_group_name_H-M   'P 1'
#
loop_
_entity.id
_entity.type
_entity.pdbx_description
1 polymer ?
#
loop_
_entity_poly.entity_id
_entity_poly.type
_entity_poly.pdbx_seq_one_letter_code
_entity_poly.pdbx_strand_id
1 'polypeptide(L)'
;FLLIGVIIPLIYLLLVPFIDRSPYLDLKKRRLFTAFGILMITYLIQTTIWGDLTPGVEIPVYQQVIVYLPPAVITLAGVFLIPTSRKAVASPYGTLGFLLASLLFSGSLVTLVVSPSALTATVFALFAVLFLLAARSLTPVVIKVEKQSQQPEPQPVVSESPRNLEAKKRLAEVLISLLFVMSVVLAAQLWTIPATGYASNMFGVDLGLIFVMLGEAISLYHYVVYRK
;
A
#
# COMPACT_ATOMS: atom_id res chain seq x y z
N PHE A 1 10.38 12.01 -16.98
CA PHE A 1 10.17 12.07 -15.52
C PHE A 1 8.78 12.59 -15.16
N LEU A 2 8.48 13.88 -15.39
CA LEU A 2 7.24 14.56 -14.97
C LEU A 2 5.96 13.94 -15.57
N LEU A 3 6.02 13.47 -16.83
CA LEU A 3 4.86 12.94 -17.53
C LEU A 3 4.37 11.60 -16.95
N ILE A 4 5.28 10.65 -16.71
CA ILE A 4 4.93 9.28 -16.26
C ILE A 4 4.76 9.21 -14.75
N GLY A 5 5.60 9.90 -13.97
CA GLY A 5 5.59 9.82 -12.50
C GLY A 5 4.60 10.75 -11.81
N VAL A 6 4.13 11.82 -12.49
CA VAL A 6 3.29 12.85 -11.86
C VAL A 6 2.01 13.10 -12.66
N ILE A 7 2.11 13.45 -13.96
CA ILE A 7 0.95 13.83 -14.76
C ILE A 7 -0.03 12.66 -14.94
N ILE A 8 0.44 11.49 -15.37
CA ILE A 8 -0.42 10.32 -15.57
C ILE A 8 -1.15 9.91 -14.28
N PRO A 9 -0.47 9.77 -13.12
CA PRO A 9 -1.14 9.54 -11.83
C PRO A 9 -2.20 10.58 -11.45
N LEU A 10 -1.90 11.87 -11.63
CA LEU A 10 -2.83 12.96 -11.31
C LEU A 10 -4.09 12.93 -12.19
N ILE A 11 -3.89 12.78 -13.50
CA ILE A 11 -5.01 12.66 -14.45
C ILE A 11 -5.83 11.42 -14.11
N TYR A 12 -5.17 10.30 -13.78
CA TYR A 12 -5.84 9.08 -13.36
C TYR A 12 -6.71 9.34 -12.12
N LEU A 13 -6.18 9.93 -11.04
CA LEU A 13 -6.92 10.23 -9.81
C LEU A 13 -8.14 11.12 -10.05
N LEU A 14 -8.02 12.12 -10.93
CA LEU A 14 -9.14 12.99 -11.30
C LEU A 14 -10.24 12.21 -12.03
N LEU A 15 -9.85 11.25 -12.88
CA LEU A 15 -10.77 10.50 -13.71
C LEU A 15 -11.35 9.25 -13.03
N VAL A 16 -10.69 8.70 -12.01
CA VAL A 16 -11.14 7.52 -11.25
C VAL A 16 -12.63 7.56 -10.88
N PRO A 17 -13.20 8.63 -10.29
CA PRO A 17 -14.62 8.63 -9.93
C PRO A 17 -15.57 8.52 -11.15
N PHE A 18 -15.10 8.86 -12.35
CA PHE A 18 -15.89 8.78 -13.58
C PHE A 18 -15.69 7.47 -14.34
N ILE A 19 -14.46 6.93 -14.30
CA ILE A 19 -14.08 5.69 -14.99
C ILE A 19 -14.51 4.47 -14.15
N ASP A 20 -14.42 4.53 -12.82
CA ASP A 20 -14.78 3.44 -11.92
C ASP A 20 -16.21 3.57 -11.39
N ARG A 21 -17.17 3.14 -12.20
CA ARG A 21 -18.60 3.12 -11.85
C ARG A 21 -19.05 1.78 -11.24
N SER A 22 -18.09 0.99 -10.75
CA SER A 22 -18.40 -0.31 -10.17
C SER A 22 -19.29 -0.16 -8.93
N PRO A 23 -20.36 -0.96 -8.78
CA PRO A 23 -21.20 -0.96 -7.58
C PRO A 23 -20.50 -1.62 -6.37
N TYR A 24 -19.31 -2.20 -6.58
CA TYR A 24 -18.60 -2.96 -5.56
C TYR A 24 -17.57 -2.09 -4.83
N LEU A 25 -17.59 -2.08 -3.50
CA LEU A 25 -16.54 -1.45 -2.69
C LEU A 25 -15.29 -2.34 -2.52
N ASP A 26 -15.43 -3.65 -2.76
CA ASP A 26 -14.36 -4.63 -2.57
C ASP A 26 -13.25 -4.51 -3.64
N LEU A 27 -12.02 -4.28 -3.19
CA LEU A 27 -10.82 -4.19 -4.02
C LEU A 27 -10.59 -5.45 -4.87
N LYS A 28 -10.99 -6.63 -4.39
CA LYS A 28 -10.85 -7.90 -5.14
C LYS A 28 -11.79 -7.99 -6.34
N LYS A 29 -12.91 -7.26 -6.29
CA LYS A 29 -13.88 -7.17 -7.39
C LYS A 29 -13.49 -6.08 -8.40
N ARG A 30 -12.74 -5.07 -7.97
CA ARG A 30 -12.24 -3.94 -8.78
C ARG A 30 -10.79 -4.12 -9.22
N ARG A 31 -10.44 -5.33 -9.70
CA ARG A 31 -9.05 -5.76 -9.95
C ARG A 31 -8.21 -4.77 -10.76
N LEU A 32 -8.77 -4.22 -11.84
CA LEU A 32 -8.04 -3.28 -12.69
C LEU A 32 -7.71 -1.97 -11.93
N PHE A 33 -8.67 -1.40 -11.24
CA PHE A 33 -8.48 -0.18 -10.44
C PHE A 33 -7.58 -0.43 -9.22
N THR A 34 -7.68 -1.59 -8.59
CA THR A 34 -6.77 -2.02 -7.53
C THR A 34 -5.33 -2.13 -8.03
N ALA A 35 -5.11 -2.71 -9.22
CA ALA A 35 -3.79 -2.80 -9.82
C ALA A 35 -3.21 -1.40 -10.12
N PHE A 36 -4.00 -0.51 -10.72
CA PHE A 36 -3.58 0.87 -10.96
C PHE A 36 -3.29 1.64 -9.68
N GLY A 37 -4.09 1.46 -8.62
CA GLY A 37 -3.84 2.07 -7.31
C GLY A 37 -2.51 1.62 -6.69
N ILE A 38 -2.21 0.31 -6.75
CA ILE A 38 -0.93 -0.23 -6.28
C ILE A 38 0.24 0.33 -7.11
N LEU A 39 0.09 0.38 -8.44
CA LEU A 39 1.11 0.94 -9.32
C LEU A 39 1.35 2.42 -9.08
N MET A 40 0.29 3.19 -8.86
CA MET A 40 0.39 4.60 -8.55
C MET A 40 1.26 4.85 -7.31
N ILE A 41 1.01 4.11 -6.22
CA ILE A 41 1.79 4.23 -4.99
C ILE A 41 3.23 3.76 -5.23
N THR A 42 3.42 2.64 -5.92
CA THR A 42 4.74 2.08 -6.22
C THR A 42 5.57 3.06 -7.05
N TYR A 43 4.98 3.67 -8.08
CA TYR A 43 5.64 4.63 -8.94
C TYR A 43 5.91 5.94 -8.21
N LEU A 44 5.03 6.39 -7.33
CA LEU A 44 5.29 7.55 -6.48
C LEU A 44 6.56 7.32 -5.64
N ILE A 45 6.65 6.18 -4.97
CA ILE A 45 7.83 5.82 -4.15
C ILE A 45 9.09 5.72 -5.01
N GLN A 46 9.03 4.99 -6.13
CA GLN A 46 10.17 4.87 -7.05
C GLN A 46 10.63 6.22 -7.58
N THR A 47 9.68 7.08 -7.95
CA THR A 47 9.96 8.43 -8.47
C THR A 47 10.61 9.29 -7.39
N THR A 48 10.14 9.22 -6.13
CA THR A 48 10.76 9.95 -5.02
C THR A 48 12.20 9.50 -4.78
N ILE A 49 12.44 8.19 -4.70
CA ILE A 49 13.80 7.65 -4.51
C ILE A 49 14.69 8.05 -5.69
N TRP A 50 14.19 7.95 -6.92
CA TRP A 50 14.99 8.25 -8.10
C TRP A 50 15.29 9.76 -8.23
N GLY A 51 14.33 10.61 -7.85
CA GLY A 51 14.52 12.06 -7.75
C GLY A 51 15.58 12.44 -6.72
N ASP A 52 15.71 11.67 -5.64
CA ASP A 52 16.74 11.85 -4.62
C ASP A 52 18.13 11.40 -5.07
N LEU A 53 18.21 10.26 -5.75
CA LEU A 53 19.49 9.70 -6.19
C LEU A 53 20.13 10.49 -7.35
N THR A 54 19.32 11.04 -8.25
CA THR A 54 19.83 11.75 -9.45
C THR A 54 19.08 13.07 -9.67
N PRO A 55 19.25 14.07 -8.78
CA PRO A 55 18.51 15.32 -8.85
C PRO A 55 18.91 16.12 -10.09
N GLY A 56 17.91 16.63 -10.83
CA GLY A 56 18.11 17.52 -11.98
C GLY A 56 18.66 16.84 -13.24
N VAL A 57 18.84 15.51 -13.24
CA VAL A 57 19.31 14.76 -14.41
C VAL A 57 18.12 14.32 -15.26
N GLU A 58 18.14 14.68 -16.54
CA GLU A 58 17.14 14.18 -17.49
C GLU A 58 17.41 12.70 -17.81
N ILE A 59 16.42 11.86 -17.47
CA ILE A 59 16.51 10.42 -17.68
C ILE A 59 15.86 10.06 -19.01
N PRO A 60 16.56 9.35 -19.92
CA PRO A 60 15.98 8.96 -21.20
C PRO A 60 14.81 7.98 -21.01
N VAL A 61 13.82 8.04 -21.91
CA VAL A 61 12.55 7.30 -21.80
C VAL A 61 12.77 5.79 -21.68
N TYR A 62 13.75 5.22 -22.38
CA TYR A 62 14.01 3.77 -22.33
C TYR A 62 14.40 3.30 -20.92
N GLN A 63 15.16 4.09 -20.15
CA GLN A 63 15.51 3.76 -18.77
C GLN A 63 14.28 3.83 -17.87
N GLN A 64 13.42 4.82 -18.07
CA GLN A 64 12.15 4.92 -17.35
C GLN A 64 11.31 3.66 -17.58
N VAL A 65 11.19 3.21 -18.84
CA VAL A 65 10.45 1.98 -19.17
C VAL A 65 11.06 0.75 -18.47
N ILE A 66 12.39 0.59 -18.50
CA ILE A 66 13.07 -0.56 -17.84
C ILE A 66 12.78 -0.61 -16.34
N VAL A 67 12.68 0.55 -15.67
CA VAL A 67 12.47 0.62 -14.21
C VAL A 67 10.99 0.50 -13.82
N TYR A 68 10.08 1.09 -14.60
CA TYR A 68 8.64 1.08 -14.29
C TYR A 68 7.92 -0.19 -14.76
N LEU A 69 8.43 -0.87 -15.80
CA LEU A 69 7.77 -2.04 -16.37
C LEU A 69 7.72 -3.26 -15.42
N PRO A 70 8.80 -3.64 -14.70
CA PRO A 70 8.74 -4.79 -13.79
C PRO A 70 7.64 -4.67 -12.72
N PRO A 71 7.52 -3.56 -11.97
CA PRO A 71 6.41 -3.40 -11.02
C PRO A 71 5.03 -3.42 -11.69
N ALA A 72 4.88 -2.87 -12.90
CA ALA A 72 3.65 -2.99 -13.70
C ALA A 72 3.25 -4.44 -13.92
N VAL A 73 4.18 -5.25 -14.45
CA VAL A 73 3.93 -6.66 -14.77
C VAL A 73 3.64 -7.46 -13.51
N ILE A 74 4.44 -7.29 -12.46
CA ILE A 74 4.27 -8.02 -11.20
C ILE A 74 2.92 -7.69 -10.56
N THR A 75 2.53 -6.41 -10.54
CA THR A 75 1.28 -5.99 -9.92
C THR A 75 0.06 -6.47 -10.70
N LEU A 76 0.07 -6.31 -12.03
CA LEU A 76 -1.02 -6.80 -12.88
C LEU A 76 -1.16 -8.32 -12.76
N ALA A 77 -0.06 -9.07 -12.88
CA ALA A 77 -0.08 -10.50 -12.69
C ALA A 77 -0.58 -10.88 -11.29
N GLY A 78 -0.03 -10.27 -10.24
CA GLY A 78 -0.40 -10.52 -8.86
C GLY A 78 -1.90 -10.31 -8.60
N VAL A 79 -2.43 -9.15 -8.98
CA VAL A 79 -3.84 -8.81 -8.72
C VAL A 79 -4.80 -9.72 -9.49
N PHE A 80 -4.47 -10.10 -10.72
CA PHE A 80 -5.34 -10.96 -11.53
C PHE A 80 -5.26 -12.44 -11.16
N LEU A 81 -4.12 -12.89 -10.63
CA LEU A 81 -3.92 -14.26 -10.18
C LEU A 81 -4.46 -14.51 -8.76
N ILE A 82 -4.79 -13.47 -7.98
CA ILE A 82 -5.42 -13.63 -6.66
C ILE A 82 -6.84 -14.22 -6.82
N PRO A 83 -7.13 -15.39 -6.20
CA PRO A 83 -8.46 -15.98 -6.27
C PRO A 83 -9.49 -15.19 -5.45
N THR A 84 -10.65 -14.89 -6.04
CA THR A 84 -11.71 -14.07 -5.43
C THR A 84 -12.47 -14.75 -4.29
N SER A 85 -12.43 -16.10 -4.23
CA SER A 85 -13.37 -16.90 -3.44
C SER A 85 -12.80 -17.49 -2.14
N ARG A 86 -11.50 -17.32 -1.86
CA ARG A 86 -10.88 -17.91 -0.66
C ARG A 86 -10.75 -16.87 0.45
N LYS A 87 -11.46 -17.06 1.56
CA LYS A 87 -11.11 -16.44 2.85
C LYS A 87 -9.83 -17.12 3.34
N ALA A 88 -8.69 -16.69 2.81
CA ALA A 88 -7.40 -17.10 3.35
C ALA A 88 -7.22 -16.40 4.70
N VAL A 89 -7.38 -17.15 5.79
CA VAL A 89 -6.93 -16.72 7.11
C VAL A 89 -5.44 -17.05 7.16
N ALA A 90 -4.60 -16.11 6.77
CA ALA A 90 -3.16 -16.26 6.93
C ALA A 90 -2.82 -16.12 8.42
N SER A 91 -2.02 -17.04 8.96
CA SER A 91 -1.54 -16.90 10.33
C SER A 91 -0.54 -15.73 10.40
N PRO A 92 -0.61 -14.83 11.40
CA PRO A 92 0.31 -13.70 11.51
C PRO A 92 1.79 -14.10 11.43
N TYR A 93 2.14 -15.22 12.09
CA TYR A 93 3.49 -15.79 12.05
C TYR A 93 3.85 -16.38 10.67
N GLY A 94 2.89 -16.99 9.96
CA GLY A 94 3.10 -17.48 8.60
C GLY A 94 3.30 -16.34 7.60
N THR A 95 2.53 -15.26 7.74
CA THR A 95 2.70 -14.04 6.94
C THR A 95 4.05 -13.39 7.22
N LEU A 96 4.45 -13.26 8.49
CA LEU A 96 5.75 -12.70 8.86
C LEU A 96 6.91 -13.55 8.34
N GLY A 97 6.82 -14.88 8.50
CA GLY A 97 7.81 -15.82 7.98
C GLY A 97 7.94 -15.75 6.46
N PHE A 98 6.83 -15.64 5.73
CA PHE A 98 6.85 -15.45 4.29
C PHE A 98 7.44 -14.11 3.88
N LEU A 99 7.11 -13.01 4.57
CA LEU A 99 7.70 -11.70 4.30
C LEU A 99 9.22 -11.73 4.45
N LEU A 100 9.72 -12.32 5.54
CA LEU A 100 11.15 -12.50 5.77
C LEU A 100 11.80 -13.35 4.69
N ALA A 101 11.22 -14.51 4.36
CA ALA A 101 11.73 -15.39 3.31
C ALA A 101 11.74 -14.69 1.93
N SER A 102 10.71 -13.90 1.62
CA SER A 102 10.61 -13.12 0.38
C SER A 102 11.69 -12.04 0.30
N LEU A 103 11.94 -11.36 1.42
CA LEU A 103 12.95 -10.30 1.50
C LEU A 103 14.37 -10.86 1.34
N LEU A 104 14.66 -11.98 2.02
CA LEU A 104 15.94 -12.68 1.90
C LEU A 104 16.16 -13.24 0.49
N PHE A 105 15.12 -13.85 -0.10
CA PHE A 105 15.16 -14.32 -1.49
C PHE A 105 15.44 -13.18 -2.47
N SER A 106 14.68 -12.08 -2.37
CA SER A 106 14.85 -10.91 -3.23
C SER A 106 16.26 -10.31 -3.10
N GLY A 107 16.75 -10.12 -1.87
CA GLY A 107 18.10 -9.63 -1.63
C GLY A 107 19.17 -10.54 -2.22
N SER A 108 19.02 -11.86 -2.04
CA SER A 108 19.97 -12.84 -2.58
C SER A 108 20.00 -12.87 -4.12
N LEU A 109 18.85 -12.69 -4.77
CA LEU A 109 18.74 -12.60 -6.23
C LEU A 109 19.51 -11.38 -6.74
N VAL A 110 19.34 -10.21 -6.11
CA VAL A 110 20.08 -8.99 -6.47
C VAL A 110 21.59 -9.21 -6.32
N THR A 111 22.03 -9.81 -5.22
CA THR A 111 23.48 -10.07 -5.01
C THR A 111 24.05 -11.04 -6.03
N LEU A 112 23.29 -12.05 -6.47
CA LEU A 112 23.71 -12.99 -7.51
C LEU A 112 23.88 -12.29 -8.87
N VAL A 113 22.96 -11.38 -9.21
CA VAL A 113 23.00 -10.63 -10.47
C VAL A 113 24.16 -9.63 -10.50
N VAL A 114 24.39 -8.92 -9.39
CA VAL A 114 25.42 -7.87 -9.30
C VAL A 114 26.83 -8.45 -9.10
N SER A 115 26.96 -9.57 -8.41
CA SER A 115 28.26 -10.18 -8.07
C SER A 115 28.19 -11.71 -8.17
N PRO A 116 28.20 -12.25 -9.40
CA PRO A 116 28.07 -13.69 -9.61
C PRO A 116 29.32 -14.43 -9.11
N SER A 117 29.11 -15.34 -8.15
CA SER A 117 30.15 -16.20 -7.56
C SER A 117 29.52 -17.50 -7.10
N ALA A 118 30.34 -18.53 -6.83
CA ALA A 118 29.84 -19.78 -6.27
C ALA A 118 29.09 -19.55 -4.94
N LEU A 119 29.62 -18.65 -4.09
CA LEU A 119 29.02 -18.32 -2.80
C LEU A 119 27.66 -17.62 -2.95
N THR A 120 27.56 -16.62 -3.83
CA THR A 120 26.28 -15.92 -4.08
C THR A 120 25.23 -16.85 -4.71
N ALA A 121 25.64 -17.79 -5.56
CA ALA A 121 24.75 -18.80 -6.12
C ALA A 121 24.23 -19.79 -5.05
N THR A 122 25.08 -20.25 -4.13
CA THR A 122 24.68 -21.13 -3.02
C THR A 122 23.71 -20.42 -2.06
N VAL A 123 23.99 -19.16 -1.70
CA VAL A 123 23.13 -18.36 -0.83
C VAL A 123 21.77 -18.11 -1.49
N PHE A 124 21.75 -17.78 -2.79
CA PHE A 124 20.51 -17.66 -3.55
C PHE A 124 19.70 -18.96 -3.56
N ALA A 125 20.34 -20.10 -3.84
CA ALA A 125 19.66 -21.39 -3.85
C ALA A 125 19.01 -21.73 -2.49
N LEU A 126 19.72 -21.46 -1.38
CA LEU A 126 19.19 -21.65 -0.03
C LEU A 126 17.93 -20.81 0.21
N PHE A 127 17.99 -19.51 -0.09
CA PHE A 127 16.85 -18.62 0.13
C PHE A 127 15.72 -18.85 -0.87
N ALA A 128 16.00 -19.31 -2.09
CA ALA A 128 14.99 -19.74 -3.05
C ALA A 128 14.19 -20.93 -2.51
N VAL A 129 14.86 -21.93 -1.93
CA VAL A 129 14.18 -23.07 -1.30
C VAL A 129 13.34 -22.62 -0.11
N LEU A 130 13.88 -21.77 0.77
CA LEU A 130 13.13 -21.24 1.92
C LEU A 130 11.90 -20.43 1.47
N PHE A 131 12.03 -19.62 0.43
CA PHE A 131 10.92 -18.87 -0.16
C PHE A 131 9.84 -19.80 -0.72
N LEU A 132 10.21 -20.86 -1.45
CA LEU A 132 9.26 -21.83 -1.98
C LEU A 132 8.52 -22.59 -0.86
N LEU A 133 9.23 -22.96 0.22
CA LEU A 133 8.62 -23.60 1.39
C LEU A 133 7.66 -22.66 2.12
N ALA A 134 8.05 -21.40 2.33
CA ALA A 134 7.21 -20.38 2.95
C ALA A 134 5.98 -20.06 2.08
N ALA A 135 6.16 -19.93 0.76
CA ALA A 135 5.08 -19.73 -0.20
C ALA A 135 4.07 -20.88 -0.14
N ARG A 136 4.56 -22.12 -0.07
CA ARG A 136 3.71 -23.32 0.05
C ARG A 136 2.93 -23.35 1.37
N SER A 137 3.49 -22.83 2.46
CA SER A 137 2.80 -22.74 3.76
C SER A 137 1.65 -21.73 3.78
N LEU A 138 1.69 -20.73 2.88
CA LEU A 138 0.61 -19.76 2.67
C LEU A 138 -0.44 -20.22 1.66
N THR A 139 -0.12 -21.22 0.82
CA THR A 139 -1.14 -21.90 0.04
C THR A 139 -2.11 -22.53 1.02
N PRO A 140 -3.40 -22.12 1.04
CA PRO A 140 -4.30 -22.53 2.09
C PRO A 140 -4.34 -24.05 2.12
N VAL A 141 -4.11 -24.62 3.30
CA VAL A 141 -4.53 -25.98 3.64
C VAL A 141 -6.06 -25.97 3.47
N VAL A 142 -6.49 -26.22 2.24
CA VAL A 142 -7.84 -26.63 1.89
C VAL A 142 -8.12 -27.86 2.75
N ILE A 143 -9.32 -27.95 3.31
CA ILE A 143 -9.79 -29.05 4.20
C ILE A 143 -9.46 -28.84 5.68
N LYS A 144 -10.13 -27.87 6.34
CA LYS A 144 -10.83 -28.12 7.64
C LYS A 144 -11.53 -26.93 8.30
N VAL A 145 -11.51 -25.72 7.74
CA VAL A 145 -12.16 -24.56 8.39
C VAL A 145 -13.62 -24.36 7.97
N GLU A 146 -14.06 -24.95 6.86
CA GLU A 146 -15.46 -24.85 6.36
C GLU A 146 -16.50 -25.36 7.38
N LYS A 147 -16.12 -26.27 8.30
CA LYS A 147 -17.06 -26.84 9.27
C LYS A 147 -17.26 -26.02 10.55
N GLN A 148 -16.50 -24.94 10.77
CA GLN A 148 -16.58 -24.19 12.04
C GLN A 148 -17.17 -22.78 11.89
N SER A 149 -17.55 -22.37 10.68
CA SER A 149 -18.15 -21.05 10.42
C SER A 149 -19.64 -21.08 10.07
N GLN A 150 -20.29 -22.25 10.14
CA GLN A 150 -21.74 -22.42 9.86
C GLN A 150 -22.57 -22.65 11.13
N GLN A 151 -22.09 -22.23 12.29
CA GLN A 151 -22.95 -22.04 13.45
C GLN A 151 -23.03 -20.54 13.71
N PRO A 152 -24.16 -19.87 13.41
CA PRO A 152 -24.41 -18.55 13.94
C PRO A 152 -24.63 -18.74 15.44
N GLU A 153 -23.56 -18.75 16.23
CA GLU A 153 -23.71 -18.35 17.63
C GLU A 153 -24.27 -16.93 17.58
N PRO A 154 -25.43 -16.68 18.22
CA PRO A 154 -25.91 -15.32 18.38
C PRO A 154 -24.83 -14.59 19.17
N GLN A 155 -24.01 -13.80 18.48
CA GLN A 155 -23.14 -12.84 19.14
C GLN A 155 -24.06 -12.03 20.06
N PRO A 156 -23.82 -12.01 21.37
CA PRO A 156 -24.53 -11.06 22.20
C PRO A 156 -24.18 -9.71 21.61
N VAL A 157 -25.18 -9.01 21.08
CA VAL A 157 -25.06 -7.60 20.74
C VAL A 157 -24.73 -6.95 22.07
N VAL A 158 -23.44 -6.80 22.36
CA VAL A 158 -22.96 -5.96 23.45
C VAL A 158 -23.34 -4.58 23.00
N SER A 159 -24.54 -4.16 23.39
CA SER A 159 -25.00 -2.79 23.28
C SER A 159 -23.96 -1.96 24.01
N GLU A 160 -23.06 -1.32 23.25
CA GLU A 160 -22.13 -0.36 23.83
C GLU A 160 -22.97 0.62 24.64
N SER A 161 -22.64 0.78 25.92
CA SER A 161 -23.38 1.69 26.77
C SER A 161 -23.35 3.09 26.13
N PRO A 162 -24.46 3.83 26.11
CA PRO A 162 -24.56 5.12 25.41
C PRO A 162 -23.46 6.11 25.85
N ARG A 163 -23.05 6.01 27.13
CA ARG A 163 -21.95 6.79 27.72
C ARG A 163 -20.58 6.52 27.10
N ASN A 164 -20.29 5.27 26.72
CA ASN A 164 -19.03 4.93 26.04
C ASN A 164 -19.02 5.36 24.57
N LEU A 165 -20.19 5.35 23.92
CA LEU A 165 -20.33 5.85 22.55
C LEU A 165 -20.09 7.37 22.47
N GLU A 166 -20.71 8.14 23.37
CA GLU A 166 -20.52 9.60 23.46
C GLU A 166 -19.07 9.97 23.77
N ALA A 167 -18.40 9.25 24.67
CA ALA A 167 -16.98 9.47 24.97
C ALA A 167 -16.10 9.24 23.74
N LYS A 168 -16.37 8.18 22.96
CA LYS A 168 -15.66 7.91 21.70
C LYS A 168 -15.93 8.97 20.64
N LYS A 169 -17.15 9.51 20.57
CA LYS A 169 -17.49 10.61 19.66
C LYS A 169 -16.75 11.90 20.02
N ARG A 170 -16.74 12.30 21.30
CA ARG A 170 -15.96 13.46 21.75
C ARG A 170 -14.47 13.32 21.48
N LEU A 171 -13.92 12.13 21.71
CA LEU A 171 -12.52 11.87 21.39
C LEU A 171 -12.24 11.98 19.88
N ALA A 172 -13.14 11.45 19.04
CA ALA A 172 -13.04 11.62 17.59
C ALA A 172 -13.15 13.09 17.15
N GLU A 173 -14.03 13.90 17.74
CA GLU A 173 -14.11 15.35 17.48
C GLU A 173 -12.81 16.10 17.83
N VAL A 174 -12.20 15.76 18.97
CA VAL A 174 -10.89 16.31 19.36
C VAL A 174 -9.81 15.90 18.37
N LEU A 175 -9.79 14.63 17.95
CA LEU A 175 -8.83 14.13 16.96
C LEU A 175 -9.00 14.80 15.58
N ILE A 176 -10.25 15.01 15.12
CA ILE A 176 -10.52 15.75 13.88
C ILE A 176 -9.92 17.15 13.96
N SER A 177 -10.18 17.85 15.07
CA SER A 177 -9.67 19.21 15.29
C SER A 177 -8.15 19.25 15.31
N LEU A 178 -7.51 18.29 16.00
CA LEU A 178 -6.06 18.16 16.07
C LEU A 178 -5.45 17.87 14.70
N LEU A 179 -5.98 16.88 13.97
CA LEU A 179 -5.50 16.49 12.64
C LEU A 179 -5.62 17.66 11.64
N PHE A 180 -6.71 18.42 11.73
CA PHE A 180 -6.91 19.61 10.90
C PHE A 180 -5.88 20.70 11.20
N VAL A 181 -5.66 21.04 12.47
CA VAL A 181 -4.66 22.05 12.87
C VAL A 181 -3.26 21.63 12.42
N MET A 182 -2.88 20.36 12.64
CA MET A 182 -1.59 19.84 12.20
C MET A 182 -1.43 19.90 10.68
N SER A 183 -2.49 19.59 9.93
CA SER A 183 -2.49 19.69 8.47
C SER A 183 -2.27 21.12 7.98
N VAL A 184 -2.89 22.11 8.64
CA VAL A 184 -2.70 23.54 8.33
C VAL A 184 -1.27 23.99 8.63
N VAL A 185 -0.70 23.56 9.75
CA VAL A 185 0.70 23.88 10.12
C VAL A 185 1.68 23.31 9.08
N LEU A 186 1.51 22.04 8.69
CA LEU A 186 2.33 21.42 7.65
C LEU A 186 2.17 22.14 6.31
N ALA A 187 0.93 22.49 5.93
CA ALA A 187 0.65 23.25 4.71
C ALA A 187 1.38 24.60 4.70
N ALA A 188 1.43 25.29 5.84
CA ALA A 188 2.19 26.54 5.97
C ALA A 188 3.70 26.31 5.83
N GLN A 189 4.23 25.20 6.36
CA GLN A 189 5.64 24.85 6.24
C GLN A 189 6.06 24.51 4.81
N LEU A 190 5.17 23.97 3.97
CA LEU A 190 5.46 23.68 2.57
C LEU A 190 5.92 24.92 1.77
N TRP A 191 5.46 26.14 2.13
CA TRP A 191 5.94 27.37 1.50
C TRP A 191 7.39 27.73 1.84
N THR A 192 7.96 27.14 2.89
CA THR A 192 9.35 27.37 3.30
C THR A 192 10.34 26.42 2.62
N ILE A 193 9.84 25.36 1.99
CA ILE A 193 10.68 24.36 1.33
C ILE A 193 11.16 24.92 -0.02
N PRO A 194 12.49 24.97 -0.27
CA PRO A 194 13.02 25.44 -1.55
C PRO A 194 12.59 24.51 -2.69
N ALA A 195 12.30 25.09 -3.86
CA ALA A 195 11.82 24.35 -5.03
C ALA A 195 12.86 23.38 -5.63
N THR A 196 14.12 23.47 -5.22
CA THR A 196 15.23 22.66 -5.72
C THR A 196 16.15 22.25 -4.58
N GLY A 197 16.77 21.06 -4.70
CA GLY A 197 17.77 20.55 -3.77
C GLY A 197 17.22 19.42 -2.89
N TYR A 198 18.04 18.87 -2.00
CA TYR A 198 17.66 17.71 -1.17
C TYR A 198 16.36 17.94 -0.38
N ALA A 199 16.16 19.14 0.16
CA ALA A 199 14.96 19.50 0.91
C ALA A 199 13.67 19.48 0.05
N SER A 200 13.75 19.66 -1.28
CA SER A 200 12.57 19.62 -2.15
C SER A 200 11.93 18.24 -2.21
N ASN A 201 12.69 17.17 -1.92
CA ASN A 201 12.15 15.81 -1.88
C ASN A 201 11.19 15.58 -0.70
N MET A 202 11.33 16.38 0.38
CA MET A 202 10.41 16.33 1.53
C MET A 202 9.05 16.95 1.24
N PHE A 203 8.96 17.82 0.21
CA PHE A 203 7.70 18.43 -0.22
C PHE A 203 6.63 17.37 -0.52
N GLY A 204 7.00 16.29 -1.24
CA GLY A 204 6.07 15.21 -1.57
C GLY A 204 5.64 14.39 -0.36
N VAL A 205 6.54 14.22 0.61
CA VAL A 205 6.26 13.51 1.87
C VAL A 205 5.29 14.31 2.73
N ASP A 206 5.54 15.60 2.90
CA ASP A 206 4.70 16.50 3.69
C ASP A 206 3.30 16.66 3.05
N LEU A 207 3.24 16.78 1.72
CA LEU A 207 1.98 16.83 1.00
C LEU A 207 1.18 15.52 1.15
N GLY A 208 1.85 14.36 1.07
CA GLY A 208 1.24 13.07 1.31
C GLY A 208 0.68 12.95 2.74
N LEU A 209 1.44 13.41 3.73
CA LEU A 209 1.04 13.40 5.13
C LEU A 209 -0.21 14.27 5.37
N ILE A 210 -0.28 15.45 4.76
CA ILE A 210 -1.46 16.32 4.82
C ILE A 210 -2.70 15.60 4.27
N PHE A 211 -2.59 14.93 3.13
CA PHE A 211 -3.72 14.21 2.55
C PHE A 211 -4.20 13.05 3.44
N VAL A 212 -3.28 12.32 4.08
CA VAL A 212 -3.63 11.27 5.03
C VAL A 212 -4.34 11.85 6.25
N MET A 213 -3.80 12.92 6.84
CA MET A 213 -4.41 13.58 8.01
C MET A 213 -5.82 14.11 7.71
N LEU A 214 -6.02 14.74 6.54
CA LEU A 214 -7.33 15.21 6.09
C LEU A 214 -8.29 14.05 5.78
N GLY A 215 -7.80 13.00 5.14
CA GLY A 215 -8.59 11.79 4.85
C GLY A 215 -9.08 11.10 6.13
N GLU A 216 -8.21 10.94 7.12
CA GLU A 216 -8.57 10.41 8.44
C GLU A 216 -9.54 11.34 9.18
N ALA A 217 -9.37 12.65 9.10
CA ALA A 217 -10.32 13.60 9.68
C ALA A 217 -11.73 13.45 9.06
N ILE A 218 -11.83 13.25 7.75
CA ILE A 218 -13.12 12.99 7.06
C ILE A 218 -13.72 11.64 7.47
N SER A 219 -12.87 10.61 7.63
CA SER A 219 -13.27 9.28 8.11
C SER A 219 -13.86 9.36 9.53
N LEU A 220 -13.16 10.05 10.44
CA LEU A 220 -13.62 10.29 11.81
C LEU A 220 -14.89 11.14 11.86
N TYR A 221 -15.03 12.14 10.98
CA TYR A 221 -16.27 12.92 10.86
C TYR A 221 -17.46 12.01 10.53
N HIS A 222 -17.30 11.09 9.57
CA HIS A 222 -18.35 10.13 9.26
C HIS A 222 -18.68 9.23 10.46
N TYR A 223 -17.68 8.81 11.22
CA TYR A 223 -17.87 8.06 12.44
C TYR A 223 -18.70 8.83 13.49
N VAL A 224 -18.43 10.11 13.71
CA VAL A 224 -19.16 10.94 14.69
C VAL A 224 -20.62 11.15 14.25
N VAL A 225 -20.83 11.47 12.97
CA VAL A 225 -22.14 11.86 12.43
C VAL A 225 -23.06 10.67 12.15
N TYR A 226 -22.54 9.61 11.52
CA TYR A 226 -23.36 8.52 11.01
C TYR A 226 -23.43 7.29 11.92
N ARG A 227 -22.53 7.14 12.90
CA ARG A 227 -22.61 6.04 13.87
C ARG A 227 -23.66 6.36 14.93
N LYS A 228 -24.79 5.65 14.90
CA LYS A 228 -25.85 5.73 15.91
C LYS A 228 -25.53 4.86 17.11
#